data_AF-A0A933AA36-F1
#
_entry.id   AF-A0A933AA36-F1
#
_cell.length_a   1.000
_cell.length_b   1.000
_cell.length_c   1.000
_cell.angle_alpha   90.00
_cell.angle_beta   90.00
_cell.angle_gamma   90.00
#
_symmetry.space_group_name_H-M   'P 1'
#
loop_
_entity.id
_entity.type
_entity.pdbx_description
1 polymer ?
#
loop_
_entity_poly.entity_id
_entity_poly.type
_entity_poly.pdbx_seq_one_letter_code
_entity_poly.pdbx_strand_id
1 'polypeptide(L)'
;RHTFSSWQIHGNTPYTYNIFVPVFAQGRQAKVLLRGELALFKKSLEEWTGNTVTEQALDHAIEVYNTNRRLMRQVYERRRADRPPISGAEAMDMVLASQIMDKEEHNRLLADAISKLPQRKDRGEPGVRLMLLGSDTHDTRLERLIESLGATIVIDELCNGSGYFWSEVIPQEDRLIAIAMRYLDKPHCPLKDIRYRRRPTHIQHLAEDYDVQGVVMSLQKYCVPHHFDNPFVMDALRERGIPFHLLERDTTIPVGETQTRIEAFLDIFRPELVQVRHKSPFGQLEVE
;
A
#
# COMPACT_ATOMS: atom_id res chain seq x y z
N ARG A 1 1.28 -12.47 16.68
CA ARG A 1 2.06 -13.28 17.66
C ARG A 1 1.24 -14.48 18.11
N HIS A 2 0.06 -14.31 18.72
CA HIS A 2 -0.80 -15.44 19.13
C HIS A 2 -1.18 -16.38 17.98
N THR A 3 -1.47 -15.85 16.77
CA THR A 3 -1.74 -16.66 15.58
C THR A 3 -0.59 -17.61 15.24
N PHE A 4 0.66 -17.16 15.37
CA PHE A 4 1.84 -18.01 15.12
C PHE A 4 1.93 -19.13 16.16
N SER A 5 1.77 -18.82 17.45
CA SER A 5 1.79 -19.84 18.51
C SER A 5 0.67 -20.88 18.33
N SER A 6 -0.54 -20.43 17.96
CA SER A 6 -1.65 -21.34 17.64
C SER A 6 -1.34 -22.20 16.41
N TRP A 7 -0.74 -21.61 15.37
CA TRP A 7 -0.33 -22.34 14.17
C TRP A 7 0.77 -23.39 14.46
N GLN A 8 1.67 -23.13 15.40
CA GLN A 8 2.67 -24.13 15.80
C GLN A 8 2.05 -25.34 16.52
N ILE A 9 0.93 -25.16 17.21
CA ILE A 9 0.24 -26.24 17.94
C ILE A 9 -0.69 -27.02 17.01
N HIS A 10 -1.38 -26.34 16.09
CA HIS A 10 -2.47 -26.91 15.31
C HIS A 10 -2.19 -27.04 13.82
N GLY A 11 -1.23 -26.30 13.29
CA GLY A 11 -0.82 -26.35 11.89
C GLY A 11 0.05 -27.58 11.60
N ASN A 12 0.13 -27.94 10.32
CA ASN A 12 0.95 -29.05 9.84
C ASN A 12 2.07 -28.57 8.88
N THR A 13 2.63 -27.39 9.15
CA THR A 13 3.69 -26.83 8.30
C THR A 13 5.04 -27.41 8.74
N PRO A 14 5.82 -28.05 7.83
CA PRO A 14 7.08 -28.71 8.20
C PRO A 14 8.14 -27.80 8.82
N TYR A 15 8.08 -26.50 8.51
CA TYR A 15 8.97 -25.49 9.03
C TYR A 15 8.20 -24.22 9.38
N THR A 16 8.42 -23.74 10.59
CA THR A 16 7.88 -22.46 11.06
C THR A 16 8.98 -21.72 11.82
N TYR A 17 9.12 -20.42 11.56
CA TYR A 17 10.09 -19.58 12.26
C TYR A 17 9.48 -18.22 12.56
N ASN A 18 9.77 -17.67 13.74
CA ASN A 18 9.31 -16.34 14.13
C ASN A 18 10.47 -15.35 14.02
N ILE A 19 10.37 -14.39 13.11
CA ILE A 19 11.34 -13.30 13.04
C ILE A 19 10.83 -12.14 13.90
N PHE A 20 11.56 -11.81 14.96
CA PHE A 20 11.25 -10.64 15.75
C PHE A 20 11.68 -9.37 15.01
N VAL A 21 10.69 -8.57 14.59
CA VAL A 21 10.94 -7.21 14.11
C VAL A 21 10.79 -6.23 15.28
N PRO A 22 11.80 -5.40 15.59
CA PRO A 22 11.72 -4.40 16.66
C PRO A 22 10.46 -3.54 16.54
N VAL A 23 9.77 -3.29 17.66
CA VAL A 23 8.60 -2.39 17.66
C VAL A 23 9.05 -0.94 17.50
N PHE A 24 10.11 -0.58 18.23
CA PHE A 24 10.73 0.73 18.12
C PHE A 24 11.79 0.73 17.02
N ALA A 25 11.34 0.81 15.76
CA ALA A 25 12.21 0.69 14.59
C ALA A 25 13.28 1.80 14.49
N GLN A 26 13.02 2.96 15.09
CA GLN A 26 13.93 4.12 15.07
C GLN A 26 14.89 4.14 16.27
N GLY A 27 14.90 3.10 17.11
CA GLY A 27 15.84 2.99 18.21
C GLY A 27 17.26 2.76 17.73
N ARG A 28 18.25 3.33 18.42
CA ARG A 28 19.68 3.18 18.10
C ARG A 28 20.12 1.72 17.96
N GLN A 29 19.49 0.83 18.73
CA GLN A 29 19.80 -0.61 18.74
C GLN A 29 18.93 -1.44 17.77
N ALA A 30 17.90 -0.88 17.15
CA ALA A 30 16.94 -1.63 16.35
C ALA A 30 17.61 -2.34 15.16
N LYS A 31 18.56 -1.65 14.50
CA LYS A 31 19.37 -2.19 13.41
C LYS A 31 20.20 -3.41 13.84
N VAL A 32 20.91 -3.29 14.97
CA VAL A 32 21.77 -4.38 15.48
C VAL A 32 20.91 -5.57 15.90
N LEU A 33 19.79 -5.32 16.57
CA LEU A 33 18.85 -6.35 17.01
C LEU A 33 18.27 -7.11 15.81
N LEU A 34 17.71 -6.39 14.82
CA LEU A 34 17.11 -7.04 13.66
C LEU A 34 18.14 -7.80 12.83
N ARG A 35 19.37 -7.30 12.70
CA ARG A 35 20.43 -8.06 12.05
C ARG A 35 20.76 -9.36 12.79
N GLY A 36 20.80 -9.34 14.11
CA GLY A 36 20.95 -10.55 14.93
C GLY A 36 19.84 -11.56 14.68
N GLU A 37 18.58 -11.10 14.67
CA GLU A 37 17.41 -11.93 14.36
C GLU A 37 17.48 -12.54 12.95
N LEU A 38 17.89 -11.75 11.95
CA LEU A 38 18.08 -12.24 10.58
C LEU A 38 19.22 -13.27 10.47
N ALA A 39 20.29 -13.14 11.26
CA ALA A 39 21.36 -14.11 11.30
C ALA A 39 20.91 -15.45 11.91
N LEU A 40 20.10 -15.41 12.98
CA LEU A 40 19.48 -16.60 13.56
C LEU A 40 18.51 -17.26 12.59
N PHE A 41 17.71 -16.46 11.89
CA PHE A 41 16.80 -16.96 10.87
C PHE A 41 17.55 -17.61 9.69
N LYS A 42 18.60 -16.96 9.18
CA LYS A 42 19.48 -17.51 8.14
C LYS A 42 19.98 -18.90 8.54
N LYS A 43 20.56 -19.03 9.74
CA LYS A 43 21.08 -20.30 10.24
C LYS A 43 19.98 -21.37 10.31
N SER A 44 18.82 -21.05 10.87
CA SER A 44 17.70 -21.98 10.94
C SER A 44 17.20 -22.43 9.56
N LEU A 45 17.19 -21.53 8.58
CA LEU A 45 16.80 -21.83 7.21
C LEU A 45 17.82 -22.74 6.51
N GLU A 46 19.12 -22.51 6.73
CA GLU A 46 20.19 -23.37 6.22
C GLU A 46 20.11 -24.78 6.81
N GLU A 47 19.84 -24.91 8.12
CA GLU A 47 19.66 -26.20 8.79
C GLU A 47 18.44 -26.97 8.26
N TRP A 48 17.32 -26.27 8.00
CA TRP A 48 16.11 -26.90 7.49
C TRP A 48 16.23 -27.30 6.02
N THR A 49 16.82 -26.45 5.18
CA THR A 49 16.93 -26.71 3.73
C THR A 49 18.13 -27.57 3.35
N GLY A 50 19.15 -27.65 4.21
CA GLY A 50 20.45 -28.27 3.91
C GLY A 50 21.32 -27.45 2.95
N ASN A 51 20.91 -26.23 2.58
CA ASN A 51 21.62 -25.37 1.64
C ASN A 51 22.24 -24.17 2.35
N THR A 52 23.50 -23.85 2.03
CA THR A 52 24.17 -22.64 2.54
C THR A 52 23.71 -21.39 1.78
N VAL A 53 23.29 -20.37 2.52
CA VAL A 53 23.02 -19.02 2.02
C VAL A 53 24.34 -18.27 2.00
N THR A 54 24.94 -18.16 0.81
CA THR A 54 26.22 -17.46 0.59
C THR A 54 26.03 -15.95 0.44
N GLU A 55 27.09 -15.17 0.66
CA GLU A 55 27.07 -13.72 0.42
C GLU A 55 26.76 -13.39 -1.05
N GLN A 56 27.27 -14.19 -2.00
CA GLN A 56 26.96 -14.04 -3.43
C GLN A 56 25.48 -14.26 -3.73
N ALA A 57 24.86 -15.25 -3.08
CA ALA A 57 23.42 -15.48 -3.21
C ALA A 57 22.60 -14.34 -2.62
N LEU A 58 23.05 -13.75 -1.50
CA LEU A 58 22.42 -12.57 -0.90
C LEU A 58 22.55 -11.34 -1.80
N ASP A 59 23.72 -11.09 -2.39
CA ASP A 59 23.95 -9.99 -3.32
C ASP A 59 23.04 -10.09 -4.54
N HIS A 60 22.97 -11.28 -5.15
CA HIS A 60 22.09 -11.55 -6.27
C HIS A 60 20.61 -11.34 -5.89
N ALA A 61 20.16 -11.90 -4.76
CA ALA A 61 18.79 -11.73 -4.30
C ALA A 61 18.45 -10.26 -4.00
N ILE A 62 19.36 -9.50 -3.40
CA ILE A 62 19.18 -8.06 -3.17
C ILE A 62 18.94 -7.33 -4.49
N GLU A 63 19.75 -7.60 -5.51
CA GLU A 63 19.64 -6.95 -6.81
C GLU A 63 18.36 -7.35 -7.56
N VAL A 64 18.00 -8.63 -7.55
CA VAL A 64 16.74 -9.13 -8.14
C VAL A 64 15.53 -8.42 -7.52
N TYR A 65 15.51 -8.33 -6.19
CA TYR A 65 14.41 -7.67 -5.47
C TYR A 65 14.44 -6.14 -5.65
N ASN A 66 15.61 -5.50 -5.70
CA ASN A 66 15.69 -4.06 -5.98
C ASN A 66 15.23 -3.74 -7.41
N THR A 67 15.60 -4.55 -8.39
CA THR A 67 15.09 -4.45 -9.75
C THR A 67 13.57 -4.55 -9.79
N ASN A 68 12.98 -5.50 -9.06
CA ASN A 68 11.52 -5.62 -8.93
C ASN A 68 10.89 -4.34 -8.36
N ARG A 69 11.47 -3.79 -7.29
CA ARG A 69 10.98 -2.56 -6.65
C ARG A 69 11.06 -1.36 -7.58
N ARG A 70 12.16 -1.22 -8.34
CA ARG A 70 12.33 -0.17 -9.35
C ARG A 70 11.30 -0.29 -10.47
N LEU A 71 11.05 -1.50 -10.98
CA LEU A 71 10.04 -1.73 -12.02
C LEU A 71 8.62 -1.45 -11.50
N MET A 72 8.27 -1.91 -10.29
CA MET A 72 6.98 -1.60 -9.65
C MET A 72 6.82 -0.09 -9.41
N ARG A 73 7.87 0.61 -8.99
CA ARG A 73 7.88 2.07 -8.90
C ARG A 73 7.61 2.73 -10.25
N GLN A 74 8.24 2.26 -11.33
CA GLN A 74 7.98 2.79 -12.67
C GLN A 74 6.51 2.62 -13.08
N VAL A 75 5.90 1.46 -12.80
CA VAL A 75 4.44 1.23 -13.01
C VAL A 75 3.62 2.30 -12.30
N TYR A 76 3.93 2.56 -11.03
CA TYR A 76 3.23 3.55 -10.22
C TYR A 76 3.48 4.97 -10.71
N GLU A 77 4.71 5.33 -11.05
CA GLU A 77 5.06 6.67 -11.57
C GLU A 77 4.30 7.01 -12.86
N ARG A 78 3.95 6.02 -13.70
CA ARG A 78 3.08 6.25 -14.88
C ARG A 78 1.67 6.71 -14.51
N ARG A 79 1.20 6.44 -13.29
CA ARG A 79 -0.13 6.85 -12.81
C ARG A 79 -0.19 8.30 -12.35
N ARG A 80 0.94 9.02 -12.36
CA ARG A 80 0.98 10.49 -12.20
C ARG A 80 0.39 11.24 -13.39
N ALA A 81 0.39 10.63 -14.59
CA ALA A 81 -0.18 11.26 -15.77
C ALA A 81 -1.66 11.63 -15.56
N ASP A 82 -2.11 12.70 -16.23
CA ASP A 82 -3.52 13.13 -16.21
C ASP A 82 -4.47 12.00 -16.60
N ARG A 83 -4.04 11.20 -17.59
CA ARG A 83 -4.72 9.99 -18.08
C ARG A 83 -3.83 8.77 -17.84
N PRO A 84 -3.87 8.14 -16.65
CA PRO A 84 -3.03 6.98 -16.33
C PRO A 84 -3.23 5.83 -17.32
N PRO A 85 -2.15 5.28 -17.92
CA PRO A 85 -2.25 4.16 -18.85
C PRO A 85 -2.53 2.81 -18.15
N ILE A 86 -2.63 2.79 -16.82
CA ILE A 86 -2.82 1.60 -15.98
C ILE A 86 -3.85 1.96 -14.92
N SER A 87 -4.82 1.08 -14.66
CA SER A 87 -5.73 1.24 -13.52
C SER A 87 -5.04 1.02 -12.19
N GLY A 88 -5.65 1.52 -11.11
CA GLY A 88 -5.30 1.07 -9.77
C GLY A 88 -5.53 -0.42 -9.56
N ALA A 89 -6.60 -0.99 -10.12
CA ALA A 89 -6.83 -2.43 -10.07
C ALA A 89 -5.72 -3.23 -10.76
N GLU A 90 -5.29 -2.83 -11.96
CA GLU A 90 -4.19 -3.51 -12.68
C GLU A 90 -2.86 -3.35 -11.95
N ALA A 91 -2.56 -2.16 -11.45
CA ALA A 91 -1.35 -1.93 -10.66
C ALA A 91 -1.32 -2.80 -9.41
N MET A 92 -2.46 -2.98 -8.74
CA MET A 92 -2.57 -3.85 -7.58
C MET A 92 -2.52 -5.34 -7.96
N ASP A 93 -3.10 -5.76 -9.09
CA ASP A 93 -2.92 -7.11 -9.60
C ASP A 93 -1.42 -7.43 -9.84
N MET A 94 -0.64 -6.47 -10.37
CA MET A 94 0.82 -6.59 -10.51
C MET A 94 1.54 -6.69 -9.15
N VAL A 95 1.10 -5.91 -8.15
CA VAL A 95 1.63 -6.02 -6.78
C VAL A 95 1.38 -7.42 -6.23
N LEU A 96 0.14 -7.92 -6.30
CA LEU A 96 -0.24 -9.23 -5.77
C LEU A 96 0.52 -10.35 -6.47
N ALA A 97 0.66 -10.29 -7.80
CA ALA A 97 1.48 -11.22 -8.57
C ALA A 97 2.93 -11.24 -8.09
N SER A 98 3.52 -10.06 -7.83
CA SER A 98 4.87 -9.96 -7.25
C SER A 98 5.01 -10.74 -5.95
N GLN A 99 3.97 -10.85 -5.12
CA GLN A 99 4.07 -11.52 -3.81
C GLN A 99 4.10 -13.04 -3.88
N ILE A 100 3.64 -13.62 -4.99
CA ILE A 100 3.48 -15.07 -5.15
C ILE A 100 4.35 -15.67 -6.27
N MET A 101 4.87 -14.84 -7.17
CA MET A 101 5.74 -15.27 -8.27
C MET A 101 7.22 -15.20 -7.91
N ASP A 102 8.03 -15.99 -8.63
CA ASP A 102 9.47 -15.77 -8.67
C ASP A 102 9.78 -14.34 -9.13
N LYS A 103 10.76 -13.70 -8.48
CA LYS A 103 11.04 -12.29 -8.71
C LYS A 103 11.70 -12.04 -10.05
N GLU A 104 12.53 -12.94 -10.57
CA GLU A 104 13.15 -12.77 -11.88
C GLU A 104 12.13 -12.95 -13.00
N GLU A 105 11.22 -13.90 -12.86
CA GLU A 105 10.07 -14.06 -13.75
C GLU A 105 9.18 -12.81 -13.73
N HIS A 106 8.80 -12.33 -12.55
CA HIS A 106 7.99 -11.13 -12.42
C HIS A 106 8.69 -9.89 -13.00
N ASN A 107 10.02 -9.77 -12.84
CA ASN A 107 10.80 -8.67 -13.42
C ASN A 107 10.71 -8.66 -14.95
N ARG A 108 10.81 -9.84 -15.60
CA ARG A 108 10.66 -9.96 -17.05
C ARG A 108 9.27 -9.55 -17.52
N LEU A 109 8.21 -9.99 -16.81
CA LEU A 109 6.83 -9.64 -17.13
C LEU A 109 6.55 -8.14 -16.94
N LEU A 110 7.05 -7.55 -15.85
CA LEU A 110 6.93 -6.11 -15.62
C LEU A 110 7.65 -5.29 -16.70
N ALA A 111 8.88 -5.67 -17.06
CA ALA A 111 9.63 -4.96 -18.09
C ALA A 111 8.92 -5.01 -19.45
N ASP A 112 8.41 -6.18 -19.83
CA ASP A 112 7.60 -6.36 -21.04
C ASP A 112 6.31 -5.51 -20.98
N ALA A 113 5.56 -5.58 -19.87
CA ALA A 113 4.34 -4.79 -19.67
C ALA A 113 4.62 -3.28 -19.77
N ILE A 114 5.65 -2.77 -19.09
CA ILE A 114 6.06 -1.36 -19.11
C ILE A 114 6.41 -0.93 -20.55
N SER A 115 7.11 -1.77 -21.31
CA SER A 115 7.51 -1.46 -22.70
C SER A 115 6.31 -1.29 -23.65
N LYS A 116 5.18 -1.95 -23.35
CA LYS A 116 3.95 -1.91 -24.15
C LYS A 116 3.02 -0.76 -23.76
N LEU A 117 3.19 -0.14 -22.59
CA LEU A 117 2.33 0.95 -22.12
C LEU A 117 2.22 2.14 -23.08
N PRO A 118 3.30 2.62 -23.74
CA PRO A 118 3.20 3.76 -24.67
C PRO A 118 2.31 3.49 -25.89
N GLN A 119 2.09 2.22 -26.24
CA GLN A 119 1.26 1.80 -27.38
C GLN A 119 -0.17 1.48 -26.96
N ARG A 120 -0.47 1.53 -25.65
CA ARG A 120 -1.77 1.19 -25.12
C ARG A 120 -2.78 2.26 -25.51
N LYS A 121 -3.97 1.83 -25.94
CA LYS A 121 -5.08 2.74 -26.19
C LYS A 121 -5.43 3.50 -24.90
N ASP A 122 -5.79 4.75 -25.08
CA ASP A 122 -6.33 5.60 -24.03
C ASP A 122 -7.48 4.89 -23.31
N ARG A 123 -7.49 4.97 -21.97
CA ARG A 123 -8.49 4.31 -21.12
C ARG A 123 -9.78 5.14 -20.99
N GLY A 124 -9.87 6.28 -21.66
CA GLY A 124 -11.04 7.17 -21.62
C GLY A 124 -10.80 8.39 -20.74
N GLU A 125 -11.87 9.12 -20.46
CA GLU A 125 -11.80 10.35 -19.66
C GLU A 125 -11.32 10.05 -18.23
N PRO A 126 -10.40 10.86 -17.68
CA PRO A 126 -9.91 10.66 -16.34
C PRO A 126 -11.02 10.94 -15.32
N GLY A 127 -11.25 9.97 -14.44
CA GLY A 127 -12.20 10.11 -13.33
C GLY A 127 -11.63 10.92 -12.16
N VAL A 128 -12.41 11.05 -11.09
CA VAL A 128 -11.93 11.64 -9.83
C VAL A 128 -10.67 10.88 -9.35
N ARG A 129 -9.56 11.59 -9.13
CA ARG A 129 -8.28 11.00 -8.74
C ARG A 129 -8.30 10.66 -7.25
N LEU A 130 -8.27 9.36 -6.95
CA LEU A 130 -8.35 8.85 -5.59
C LEU A 130 -7.07 8.17 -5.14
N MET A 131 -6.81 8.26 -3.83
CA MET A 131 -5.83 7.42 -3.15
C MET A 131 -6.54 6.36 -2.31
N LEU A 132 -6.02 5.14 -2.33
CA LEU A 132 -6.48 4.05 -1.46
C LEU A 132 -5.53 3.90 -0.26
N LEU A 133 -6.05 4.04 0.96
CA LEU A 133 -5.28 3.93 2.20
C LEU A 133 -5.76 2.75 3.04
N GLY A 134 -4.86 2.03 3.72
CA GLY A 134 -5.31 1.00 4.66
C GLY A 134 -4.34 -0.14 4.94
N SER A 135 -4.91 -1.21 5.52
CA SER A 135 -4.19 -2.47 5.71
C SER A 135 -4.07 -3.26 4.40
N ASP A 136 -3.42 -4.42 4.45
CA ASP A 136 -3.26 -5.31 3.31
C ASP A 136 -4.59 -5.79 2.72
N THR A 137 -4.66 -5.89 1.39
CA THR A 137 -5.77 -6.49 0.64
C THR A 137 -5.25 -7.57 -0.29
N HIS A 138 -5.99 -8.67 -0.45
CA HIS A 138 -5.59 -9.80 -1.30
C HIS A 138 -6.50 -9.98 -2.52
N ASP A 139 -7.39 -9.03 -2.77
CA ASP A 139 -8.13 -8.93 -4.01
C ASP A 139 -8.27 -7.47 -4.44
N THR A 140 -8.68 -7.30 -5.69
CA THR A 140 -8.79 -6.01 -6.38
C THR A 140 -10.25 -5.60 -6.65
N ARG A 141 -11.21 -6.17 -5.91
CA ARG A 141 -12.64 -5.90 -6.12
C ARG A 141 -13.01 -4.47 -5.76
N LEU A 142 -12.40 -3.91 -4.71
CA LEU A 142 -12.65 -2.54 -4.28
C LEU A 142 -12.14 -1.55 -5.33
N GLU A 143 -10.93 -1.77 -5.85
CA GLU A 143 -10.32 -0.94 -6.87
C GLU A 143 -11.17 -0.93 -8.15
N ARG A 144 -11.56 -2.12 -8.62
CA ARG A 144 -12.42 -2.25 -9.81
C ARG A 144 -13.78 -1.59 -9.60
N LEU A 145 -14.39 -1.75 -8.42
CA LEU A 145 -15.65 -1.10 -8.09
C LEU A 145 -15.52 0.42 -8.13
N ILE A 146 -14.54 0.98 -7.43
CA ILE A 146 -14.28 2.43 -7.40
C ILE A 146 -14.06 2.97 -8.82
N GLU A 147 -13.24 2.30 -9.63
CA GLU A 147 -12.95 2.74 -11.00
C GLU A 147 -14.17 2.61 -11.94
N SER A 148 -15.05 1.63 -11.73
CA SER A 148 -16.29 1.49 -12.49
C SER A 148 -17.29 2.63 -12.24
N LEU A 149 -17.14 3.36 -11.14
CA LEU A 149 -18.02 4.47 -10.73
C LEU A 149 -17.52 5.84 -11.23
N GLY A 150 -16.51 5.87 -12.10
CA GLY A 150 -15.98 7.10 -12.68
C GLY A 150 -14.89 7.77 -11.84
N ALA A 151 -14.20 7.00 -11.01
CA ALA A 151 -12.98 7.42 -10.33
C ALA A 151 -11.74 6.75 -10.93
N THR A 152 -10.57 7.22 -10.58
CA THR A 152 -9.30 6.57 -10.92
C THR A 152 -8.44 6.52 -9.68
N ILE A 153 -8.07 5.31 -9.25
CA ILE A 153 -7.13 5.18 -8.15
C ILE A 153 -5.74 5.44 -8.75
N VAL A 154 -5.04 6.46 -8.27
CA VAL A 154 -3.76 6.92 -8.85
C VAL A 154 -2.56 6.49 -8.01
N ILE A 155 -2.78 6.28 -6.72
CA ILE A 155 -1.78 5.82 -5.75
C ILE A 155 -2.46 5.07 -4.61
N ASP A 156 -1.70 4.26 -3.88
CA ASP A 156 -2.14 3.65 -2.65
C ASP A 156 -1.07 3.80 -1.57
N GLU A 157 -1.47 3.69 -0.30
CA GLU A 157 -0.59 3.43 0.84
C GLU A 157 -1.20 2.25 1.61
N LEU A 158 -0.90 1.06 1.10
CA LEU A 158 -1.30 -0.22 1.67
C LEU A 158 -0.08 -0.99 2.16
N CYS A 159 -0.25 -1.78 3.22
CA CYS A 159 0.81 -2.63 3.78
C CYS A 159 1.52 -3.51 2.73
N ASN A 160 0.73 -4.04 1.79
CA ASN A 160 1.19 -4.91 0.72
C ASN A 160 1.25 -4.22 -0.65
N GLY A 161 0.75 -2.99 -0.77
CA GLY A 161 0.81 -2.12 -1.95
C GLY A 161 2.13 -1.33 -2.01
N SER A 162 2.05 -0.01 -2.18
CA SER A 162 3.24 0.86 -2.25
C SER A 162 4.18 0.66 -1.05
N GLY A 163 3.65 0.48 0.17
CA GLY A 163 4.42 0.23 1.39
C GLY A 163 5.29 -1.05 1.35
N TYR A 164 5.02 -1.98 0.43
CA TYR A 164 5.83 -3.17 0.22
C TYR A 164 7.08 -2.92 -0.63
N PHE A 165 6.98 -2.10 -1.68
CA PHE A 165 8.03 -1.99 -2.71
C PHE A 165 8.67 -0.60 -2.85
N TRP A 166 8.13 0.45 -2.22
CA TRP A 166 8.56 1.84 -2.45
C TRP A 166 10.05 2.10 -2.19
N SER A 167 10.64 1.42 -1.20
CA SER A 167 12.04 1.58 -0.82
C SER A 167 12.90 0.35 -1.14
N GLU A 168 14.13 0.63 -1.58
CA GLU A 168 15.15 -0.36 -1.95
C GLU A 168 16.02 -0.75 -0.75
N VAL A 169 16.74 -1.87 -0.90
CA VAL A 169 17.88 -2.19 -0.02
C VAL A 169 19.09 -1.43 -0.55
N ILE A 170 19.71 -0.60 0.28
CA ILE A 170 20.99 0.04 -0.06
C ILE A 170 22.10 -0.95 0.29
N PRO A 171 22.92 -1.41 -0.67
CA PRO A 171 23.99 -2.37 -0.40
C PRO A 171 24.95 -1.90 0.69
N GLN A 172 25.40 -2.84 1.52
CA GLN A 172 26.36 -2.64 2.60
C GLN A 172 27.32 -3.83 2.61
N GLU A 173 28.46 -3.69 3.31
CA GLU A 173 29.38 -4.80 3.51
C GLU A 173 28.71 -5.98 4.23
N ASP A 174 27.92 -5.71 5.27
CA ASP A 174 27.05 -6.73 5.90
C ASP A 174 25.67 -6.72 5.22
N ARG A 175 25.37 -7.78 4.47
CA ARG A 175 24.12 -7.93 3.70
C ARG A 175 22.90 -8.02 4.60
N LEU A 176 23.03 -8.64 5.77
CA LEU A 176 21.94 -8.73 6.75
C LEU A 176 21.66 -7.37 7.38
N ILE A 177 22.69 -6.54 7.59
CA ILE A 177 22.52 -5.13 7.97
C ILE A 177 21.77 -4.37 6.88
N ALA A 178 22.14 -4.53 5.61
CA ALA A 178 21.47 -3.85 4.49
C ALA A 178 19.97 -4.19 4.46
N ILE A 179 19.63 -5.47 4.59
CA ILE A 179 18.25 -5.96 4.64
C ILE A 179 17.52 -5.40 5.88
N ALA A 180 18.15 -5.47 7.06
CA ALA A 180 17.57 -4.96 8.31
C ALA A 180 17.23 -3.46 8.20
N MET A 181 18.14 -2.64 7.65
CA MET A 181 17.92 -1.21 7.47
C MET A 181 16.69 -0.93 6.61
N ARG A 182 16.54 -1.60 5.45
CA ARG A 182 15.34 -1.42 4.63
C ARG A 182 14.06 -1.72 5.40
N TYR A 183 14.00 -2.81 6.16
CA TYR A 183 12.80 -3.16 6.94
C TYR A 183 12.48 -2.11 8.01
N LEU A 184 13.49 -1.44 8.56
CA LEU A 184 13.37 -0.39 9.59
C LEU A 184 13.14 1.01 9.00
N ASP A 185 13.46 1.24 7.73
CA ASP A 185 13.36 2.56 7.11
C ASP A 185 12.17 2.69 6.14
N LYS A 186 11.66 1.58 5.59
CA LYS A 186 10.49 1.61 4.70
C LYS A 186 9.26 2.23 5.39
N PRO A 187 8.32 2.86 4.65
CA PRO A 187 7.03 3.25 5.19
C PRO A 187 6.41 2.12 6.02
N HIS A 188 6.05 2.47 7.24
CA HIS A 188 5.73 1.52 8.29
C HIS A 188 4.23 1.35 8.42
N CYS A 189 3.82 0.10 8.63
CA CYS A 189 2.57 -0.17 9.33
C CYS A 189 2.52 0.69 10.61
N PRO A 190 1.37 1.27 10.97
CA PRO A 190 1.29 2.14 12.15
C PRO A 190 1.82 1.53 13.44
N LEU A 191 1.80 0.19 13.56
CA LEU A 191 2.41 -0.56 14.66
C LEU A 191 3.91 -0.25 14.87
N LYS A 192 4.62 0.21 13.83
CA LYS A 192 6.07 0.46 13.83
C LYS A 192 6.42 1.94 13.71
N ASP A 193 5.42 2.82 13.63
CA ASP A 193 5.58 4.27 13.44
C ASP A 193 5.08 5.11 14.63
N ILE A 194 5.23 4.57 15.83
CA ILE A 194 4.57 5.09 17.04
C ILE A 194 5.16 6.43 17.50
N ARG A 195 6.49 6.62 17.38
CA ARG A 195 7.18 7.79 17.98
C ARG A 195 7.18 9.03 17.10
N TYR A 196 7.46 8.85 15.81
CA TYR A 196 7.69 9.97 14.89
C TYR A 196 6.52 10.22 13.96
N ARG A 197 5.57 9.28 13.84
CA ARG A 197 4.37 9.38 13.00
C ARG A 197 4.71 9.94 11.61
N ARG A 198 5.60 9.25 10.90
CA ARG A 198 6.04 9.60 9.55
C ARG A 198 4.96 9.32 8.51
N ARG A 199 4.02 8.40 8.79
CA ARG A 199 2.98 7.94 7.87
C ARG A 199 2.02 9.05 7.42
N PRO A 200 1.46 9.91 8.29
CA PRO A 200 0.66 11.06 7.84
C PRO A 200 1.40 11.97 6.85
N THR A 201 2.65 12.34 7.11
CA THR A 201 3.47 13.14 6.20
C THR A 201 3.73 12.41 4.88
N HIS A 202 4.01 11.10 4.93
CA HIS A 202 4.18 10.30 3.72
C HIS A 202 2.91 10.28 2.85
N ILE A 203 1.73 10.13 3.47
CA ILE A 203 0.43 10.18 2.80
C ILE A 203 0.20 11.55 2.15
N GLN A 204 0.54 12.64 2.85
CA GLN A 204 0.44 14.00 2.28
C GLN A 204 1.34 14.16 1.05
N HIS A 205 2.61 13.72 1.13
CA HIS A 205 3.50 13.77 -0.02
C HIS A 205 2.98 12.95 -1.20
N LEU A 206 2.46 11.74 -0.96
CA LEU A 206 1.85 10.93 -2.02
C LEU A 206 0.60 11.59 -2.60
N ALA A 207 -0.19 12.29 -1.78
CA ALA A 207 -1.39 12.98 -2.26
C ALA A 207 -1.04 14.16 -3.16
N GLU A 208 -0.02 14.94 -2.79
CA GLU A 208 0.54 16.02 -3.61
C GLU A 208 1.14 15.48 -4.92
N ASP A 209 2.00 14.46 -4.80
CA ASP A 209 2.76 13.88 -5.91
C ASP A 209 1.90 13.29 -7.04
N TYR A 210 0.69 12.87 -6.70
CA TYR A 210 -0.24 12.18 -7.61
C TYR A 210 -1.52 12.98 -7.88
N ASP A 211 -1.57 14.26 -7.49
CA ASP A 211 -2.73 15.14 -7.67
C ASP A 211 -4.02 14.49 -7.16
N VAL A 212 -3.97 13.98 -5.94
CA VAL A 212 -5.08 13.26 -5.32
C VAL A 212 -6.17 14.25 -4.91
N GLN A 213 -7.38 14.00 -5.40
CA GLN A 213 -8.57 14.80 -5.08
C GLN A 213 -9.32 14.27 -3.87
N GLY A 214 -9.26 12.97 -3.60
CA GLY A 214 -9.94 12.35 -2.47
C GLY A 214 -9.30 11.05 -2.02
N VAL A 215 -9.64 10.62 -0.81
CA VAL A 215 -9.03 9.44 -0.19
C VAL A 215 -10.10 8.44 0.23
N VAL A 216 -9.94 7.19 -0.18
CA VAL A 216 -10.73 6.08 0.35
C VAL A 216 -9.87 5.33 1.35
N MET A 217 -10.26 5.34 2.62
CA MET A 217 -9.59 4.59 3.69
C MET A 217 -10.28 3.23 3.84
N SER A 218 -9.63 2.17 3.38
CA SER A 218 -10.09 0.78 3.48
C SER A 218 -9.50 0.10 4.71
N LEU A 219 -10.26 0.10 5.79
CA LEU A 219 -9.85 -0.44 7.08
C LEU A 219 -10.34 -1.88 7.24
N GLN A 220 -9.42 -2.83 7.39
CA GLN A 220 -9.79 -4.18 7.79
C GLN A 220 -10.29 -4.21 9.23
N LYS A 221 -11.41 -4.89 9.44
CA LYS A 221 -11.98 -5.17 10.76
C LYS A 221 -10.94 -5.73 11.70
N TYR A 222 -10.92 -5.21 12.93
CA TYR A 222 -10.00 -5.62 13.99
C TYR A 222 -8.52 -5.34 13.71
N CYS A 223 -8.20 -4.53 12.70
CA CYS A 223 -6.84 -4.04 12.49
C CYS A 223 -6.53 -2.88 13.46
N VAL A 224 -6.35 -3.22 14.74
CA VAL A 224 -6.14 -2.26 15.84
C VAL A 224 -5.05 -1.20 15.53
N PRO A 225 -3.89 -1.54 14.94
CA PRO A 225 -2.88 -0.52 14.65
C PRO A 225 -3.36 0.58 13.70
N HIS A 226 -4.09 0.23 12.65
CA HIS A 226 -4.63 1.22 11.71
C HIS A 226 -5.78 2.02 12.35
N HIS A 227 -6.63 1.40 13.17
CA HIS A 227 -7.66 2.12 13.94
C HIS A 227 -7.05 3.23 14.82
N PHE A 228 -5.93 2.96 15.50
CA PHE A 228 -5.26 3.94 16.36
C PHE A 228 -4.56 5.07 15.58
N ASP A 229 -4.18 4.81 14.33
CA ASP A 229 -3.47 5.79 13.49
C ASP A 229 -4.40 6.68 12.67
N ASN A 230 -5.56 6.16 12.32
CA ASN A 230 -6.55 6.84 11.48
C ASN A 230 -6.89 8.26 11.96
N PRO A 231 -7.08 8.57 13.26
CA PRO A 231 -7.34 9.95 13.69
C PRO A 231 -6.26 10.93 13.20
N PHE A 232 -4.98 10.56 13.31
CA PHE A 232 -3.86 11.42 12.89
C PHE A 232 -3.78 11.58 11.37
N VAL A 233 -4.06 10.51 10.63
CA VAL A 233 -4.15 10.57 9.16
C VAL A 233 -5.34 11.45 8.73
N MET A 234 -6.49 11.30 9.37
CA MET A 234 -7.67 12.09 9.09
C MET A 234 -7.44 13.58 9.38
N ASP A 235 -6.81 13.91 10.51
CA ASP A 235 -6.44 15.29 10.84
C ASP A 235 -5.52 15.88 9.77
N ALA A 236 -4.48 15.15 9.36
CA ALA A 236 -3.55 15.55 8.30
C ALA A 236 -4.23 15.75 6.92
N LEU A 237 -5.28 14.97 6.61
CA LEU A 237 -6.08 15.15 5.40
C LEU A 237 -7.00 16.38 5.50
N ARG A 238 -7.64 16.61 6.67
CA ARG A 238 -8.47 17.80 6.90
C ARG A 238 -7.67 19.10 6.82
N GLU A 239 -6.45 19.12 7.37
CA GLU A 239 -5.55 20.27 7.29
C GLU A 239 -5.20 20.67 5.85
N ARG A 240 -5.23 19.71 4.91
CA ARG A 240 -5.01 19.95 3.48
C ARG A 240 -6.29 20.08 2.66
N GLY A 241 -7.45 20.02 3.31
CA GLY A 241 -8.74 20.09 2.64
C GLY A 241 -9.03 18.91 1.71
N ILE A 242 -8.38 17.76 1.91
CA ILE A 242 -8.59 16.55 1.09
C ILE A 242 -9.78 15.76 1.66
N PRO A 243 -10.91 15.63 0.92
CA PRO A 243 -12.04 14.82 1.36
C PRO A 243 -11.65 13.35 1.48
N PHE A 244 -12.18 12.66 2.49
CA PHE A 244 -11.92 11.24 2.68
C PHE A 244 -13.17 10.47 3.11
N HIS A 245 -13.20 9.19 2.79
CA HIS A 245 -14.25 8.27 3.21
C HIS A 245 -13.64 7.02 3.86
N LEU A 246 -14.08 6.70 5.08
CA LEU A 246 -13.66 5.48 5.77
C LEU A 246 -14.65 4.34 5.48
N LEU A 247 -14.13 3.27 4.88
CA LEU A 247 -14.81 2.01 4.69
C LEU A 247 -14.20 0.96 5.61
N GLU A 248 -15.03 0.35 6.44
CA GLU A 248 -14.64 -0.84 7.17
C GLU A 248 -14.98 -2.09 6.35
N ARG A 249 -14.01 -2.98 6.16
CA ARG A 249 -14.16 -4.22 5.41
C ARG A 249 -13.66 -5.41 6.20
N ASP A 250 -14.16 -6.58 5.85
CA ASP A 250 -13.55 -7.84 6.31
C ASP A 250 -12.48 -8.27 5.28
N THR A 251 -12.38 -9.57 5.02
CA THR A 251 -11.58 -10.17 3.96
C THR A 251 -12.08 -9.72 2.58
N THR A 252 -13.39 -9.46 2.44
CA THR A 252 -14.02 -8.98 1.20
C THR A 252 -14.93 -7.78 1.48
N ILE A 253 -15.41 -7.14 0.42
CA ILE A 253 -16.34 -6.01 0.51
C ILE A 253 -17.79 -6.43 0.22
N PRO A 254 -18.79 -5.93 0.97
CA PRO A 254 -20.19 -6.05 0.58
C PRO A 254 -20.47 -5.10 -0.59
N VAL A 255 -20.51 -5.65 -1.82
CA VAL A 255 -20.47 -4.86 -3.06
C VAL A 255 -21.57 -3.79 -3.13
N GLY A 256 -22.83 -4.14 -2.89
CA GLY A 256 -23.95 -3.19 -3.01
C GLY A 256 -23.88 -2.04 -2.02
N GLU A 257 -23.56 -2.32 -0.75
CA GLU A 257 -23.39 -1.27 0.27
C GLU A 257 -22.18 -0.39 -0.04
N THR A 258 -21.06 -1.02 -0.44
CA THR A 258 -19.82 -0.30 -0.76
C THR A 258 -20.04 0.62 -1.96
N GLN A 259 -20.76 0.15 -2.98
CA GLN A 259 -21.10 0.92 -4.17
C GLN A 259 -21.85 2.21 -3.79
N THR A 260 -22.96 2.11 -3.06
CA THR A 260 -23.76 3.27 -2.66
C THR A 260 -22.94 4.30 -1.86
N ARG A 261 -22.06 3.83 -0.97
CA ARG A 261 -21.19 4.70 -0.18
C ARG A 261 -20.14 5.42 -1.03
N ILE A 262 -19.53 4.72 -1.99
CA ILE A 262 -18.56 5.32 -2.90
C ILE A 262 -19.26 6.30 -3.86
N GLU A 263 -20.42 5.97 -4.41
CA GLU A 263 -21.23 6.88 -5.24
C GLU A 263 -21.51 8.20 -4.49
N ALA A 264 -22.01 8.10 -3.24
CA ALA A 264 -22.27 9.26 -2.41
C ALA A 264 -21.01 10.08 -2.09
N PHE A 265 -19.85 9.42 -1.96
CA PHE A 265 -18.56 10.11 -1.79
C PHE A 265 -18.12 10.81 -3.09
N LEU A 266 -18.31 10.18 -4.25
CA LEU A 266 -17.96 10.75 -5.55
C LEU A 266 -18.84 11.95 -5.92
N ASP A 267 -20.08 12.00 -5.45
CA ASP A 267 -20.98 13.14 -5.66
C ASP A 267 -20.44 14.46 -5.08
N ILE A 268 -19.54 14.40 -4.07
CA ILE A 268 -18.88 15.58 -3.50
C ILE A 268 -18.02 16.30 -4.55
N PHE A 269 -17.50 15.56 -5.53
CA PHE A 269 -16.64 16.09 -6.59
C PHE A 269 -17.41 16.50 -7.85
N ARG A 270 -18.74 16.30 -7.88
CA ARG A 270 -19.61 16.65 -9.01
C ARG A 270 -20.21 18.05 -8.77
N PRO A 271 -19.76 19.09 -9.50
CA PRO A 271 -20.21 20.46 -9.26
C PRO A 271 -21.73 20.66 -9.46
N GLU A 272 -22.33 19.85 -10.33
CA GLU A 272 -23.73 19.94 -10.74
C GLU A 272 -24.72 19.61 -9.60
N LEU A 273 -24.32 18.76 -8.64
CA LEU A 273 -25.17 18.36 -7.52
C LEU A 273 -25.11 19.34 -6.34
N VAL A 274 -24.06 20.16 -6.26
CA VAL A 274 -23.90 21.20 -5.22
C VAL A 274 -24.87 22.36 -5.46
N GLN A 275 -25.14 22.72 -6.71
CA GLN A 275 -26.08 23.79 -7.04
C GLN A 275 -27.55 23.45 -6.74
N VAL A 276 -27.92 22.17 -6.76
CA VAL A 276 -29.30 21.75 -6.44
C VAL A 276 -29.60 21.88 -4.95
N ARG A 277 -28.60 21.71 -4.07
CA ARG A 277 -28.78 21.83 -2.61
C ARG A 277 -28.92 23.27 -2.10
N HIS A 278 -28.55 24.28 -2.89
CA HIS A 278 -28.73 25.70 -2.54
C HIS A 278 -30.08 26.30 -2.96
N LYS A 279 -30.92 25.58 -3.69
CA LYS A 279 -32.32 25.98 -3.88
C LYS A 279 -33.15 25.48 -2.70
N SER A 280 -33.18 26.28 -1.63
CA SER A 280 -34.20 26.17 -0.58
C SER A 280 -35.61 26.10 -1.21
N PRO A 281 -36.48 25.15 -0.83
CA PRO A 281 -37.88 25.15 -1.23
C PRO A 281 -38.71 26.22 -0.53
N PHE A 282 -38.11 26.96 0.42
CA PHE A 282 -38.71 28.13 1.04
C PHE A 282 -38.06 29.37 0.44
N GLY A 283 -38.84 30.05 -0.40
CA GLY A 283 -38.50 31.34 -0.98
C GLY A 283 -38.15 32.35 0.12
N GLN A 284 -37.19 33.21 -0.19
CA GLN A 284 -37.00 34.46 0.53
C GLN A 284 -38.31 35.26 0.42
N LEU A 285 -38.97 35.47 1.55
CA LEU A 285 -39.88 36.59 1.71
C LEU A 285 -39.01 37.83 1.93
N GLU A 286 -38.97 38.70 0.93
CA GLU A 286 -38.60 40.10 1.11
C GLU A 286 -39.54 40.72 2.15
N VAL A 287 -38.99 41.40 3.14
CA VAL A 287 -39.63 42.54 3.80
C VAL A 287 -38.51 43.55 4.14
N GLU A 288 -38.80 44.81 3.85
CA GLU A 288 -38.00 46.05 3.98
C GLU A 288 -37.08 46.16 5.20
#